data_AF-A0A2S7PF49-F1
#
_entry.id   AF-A0A2S7PF49-F1
#
_cell.length_a   1.000
_cell.length_b   1.000
_cell.length_c   1.000
_cell.angle_alpha   90.00
_cell.angle_beta   90.00
_cell.angle_gamma   90.00
#
_symmetry.space_group_name_H-M   'P 1'
#
loop_
_entity.id
_entity.type
_entity.pdbx_description
1 polymer ?
#
loop_
_entity_poly.entity_id
_entity_poly.type
_entity_poly.pdbx_seq_one_letter_code
_entity_poly.pdbx_strand_id
1 'polypeptide(L)'
;MVQERNVSALPGINPPKNTLFSQNALRLSSSHTSVSAIQSPPASELTTPPQTPIKVQSIAHEVQQAKTVKQALVVEPEVLDAYHFLFQSYYNIPPAISTTDIHQAVEQAGMLVKVASLYQSLPIVRPHICYSLLSHGRDLHSAILQNPPHFLLLSEAIIHIVGQAPLWPWPVSKDDIPSKVLRLIERKFVDFKSAKSVVNTELFTSCLAKGNSRITITQIDPGTLDTWVVVQMWHDWFCGAVRECNTVREKQGKIIEGNMYRVIARGGESYLQIEEVLRVLRPYKAQPGSSGWGNWERKEVEEDLRMMKEFAAKAVKELVVNRAMINVMGSEDESEVGHLTCVKVEENELPWVGEVENGE
;
A
#
# COMPACT_ATOMS: atom_id res chain seq x y z
N MET A 1 28.57 1.07 -57.27
CA MET A 1 29.17 1.37 -55.95
C MET A 1 28.33 0.65 -54.91
N VAL A 2 28.83 -0.52 -54.50
CA VAL A 2 28.23 -1.40 -53.49
C VAL A 2 28.85 -0.99 -52.17
N GLN A 3 28.03 -0.78 -51.14
CA GLN A 3 28.51 -0.42 -49.80
C GLN A 3 28.21 -1.58 -48.85
N GLU A 4 29.29 -2.18 -48.35
CA GLU A 4 29.32 -3.39 -47.52
C GLU A 4 28.62 -3.18 -46.18
N ARG A 5 27.77 -4.15 -45.81
CA ARG A 5 27.19 -4.25 -44.47
C ARG A 5 28.06 -5.17 -43.61
N ASN A 6 28.43 -4.62 -42.47
CA ASN A 6 29.33 -5.17 -41.47
C ASN A 6 28.69 -6.33 -40.69
N VAL A 7 29.52 -7.32 -40.34
CA VAL A 7 29.13 -8.61 -39.77
C VAL A 7 29.07 -8.57 -38.24
N SER A 8 27.97 -9.11 -37.73
CA SER A 8 27.65 -9.73 -36.44
C SER A 8 28.76 -9.88 -35.38
N ALA A 9 28.46 -9.43 -34.14
CA ALA A 9 29.04 -9.96 -32.90
C ALA A 9 27.98 -9.99 -31.78
N LEU A 10 27.66 -11.20 -31.29
CA LEU A 10 26.81 -11.47 -30.12
C LEU A 10 27.68 -11.42 -28.84
N PRO A 11 27.21 -10.85 -27.72
CA PRO A 11 27.86 -11.04 -26.43
C PRO A 11 27.30 -12.28 -25.70
N GLY A 12 28.24 -13.10 -25.22
CA GLY A 12 28.01 -14.38 -24.56
C GLY A 12 27.40 -14.29 -23.16
N ILE A 13 26.64 -15.32 -22.85
CA ILE A 13 26.04 -15.63 -21.56
C ILE A 13 27.10 -16.33 -20.70
N ASN A 14 27.42 -15.77 -19.53
CA ASN A 14 28.23 -16.43 -18.50
C ASN A 14 27.30 -16.89 -17.35
N PRO A 15 27.32 -18.17 -16.95
CA PRO A 15 26.60 -18.65 -15.78
C PRO A 15 27.38 -18.38 -14.46
N PRO A 16 26.69 -18.18 -13.33
CA PRO A 16 27.34 -17.99 -12.03
C PRO A 16 27.87 -19.30 -11.44
N LYS A 17 28.96 -19.15 -10.70
CA LYS A 17 29.78 -20.20 -10.08
C LYS A 17 29.08 -20.84 -8.88
N ASN A 18 29.03 -22.17 -8.87
CA ASN A 18 28.67 -23.00 -7.72
C ASN A 18 29.63 -22.74 -6.55
N THR A 19 29.08 -22.43 -5.38
CA THR A 19 29.83 -22.35 -4.12
C THR A 19 29.46 -23.55 -3.26
N LEU A 20 30.48 -24.27 -2.83
CA LEU A 20 30.43 -25.51 -2.06
C LEU A 20 29.81 -25.30 -0.67
N PHE A 21 28.83 -26.14 -0.34
CA PHE A 21 28.35 -26.35 1.03
C PHE A 21 29.42 -27.07 1.85
N SER A 22 29.91 -26.40 2.89
CA SER A 22 30.70 -27.02 3.95
C SER A 22 29.75 -27.45 5.08
N GLN A 23 29.71 -28.76 5.34
CA GLN A 23 29.13 -29.33 6.54
C GLN A 23 30.12 -29.12 7.69
N ASN A 24 29.67 -28.60 8.82
CA ASN A 24 30.30 -28.92 10.09
C ASN A 24 29.30 -28.91 11.24
N ALA A 25 29.33 -30.02 11.96
CA ALA A 25 28.46 -30.39 13.06
C ALA A 25 28.82 -29.64 14.34
N LEU A 26 27.80 -29.23 15.09
CA LEU A 26 27.94 -28.86 16.51
C LEU A 26 26.94 -29.67 17.34
N ARG A 27 27.53 -30.48 18.21
CA ARG A 27 26.89 -31.31 19.23
C ARG A 27 26.15 -30.43 20.24
N LEU A 28 24.86 -30.68 20.43
CA LEU A 28 24.09 -30.20 21.57
C LEU A 28 24.13 -31.27 22.66
N SER A 29 24.81 -30.95 23.76
CA SER A 29 24.74 -31.70 25.02
C SER A 29 23.52 -31.23 25.81
N SER A 30 22.59 -32.15 26.03
CA SER A 30 21.47 -32.05 26.96
C SER A 30 21.97 -32.12 28.41
N SER A 31 21.59 -31.14 29.24
CA SER A 31 21.57 -31.33 30.69
C SER A 31 20.29 -30.73 31.26
N HIS A 32 19.53 -31.62 31.87
CA HIS A 32 18.27 -31.42 32.57
C HIS A 32 18.44 -30.46 33.76
N THR A 33 17.49 -29.54 33.93
CA THR A 33 17.27 -28.86 35.22
C THR A 33 15.83 -29.09 35.65
N SER A 34 15.67 -29.98 36.61
CA SER A 34 14.45 -30.27 37.34
C SER A 34 14.09 -29.15 38.31
N VAL A 35 12.82 -28.74 38.25
CA VAL A 35 12.16 -27.82 39.18
C VAL A 35 11.83 -28.56 40.48
N SER A 36 12.11 -27.96 41.64
CA SER A 36 11.46 -28.35 42.91
C SER A 36 11.38 -27.18 43.90
N ALA A 37 10.12 -26.82 44.17
CA ALA A 37 9.49 -26.50 45.45
C ALA A 37 10.04 -25.43 46.40
N ILE A 38 9.10 -24.54 46.72
CA ILE A 38 9.04 -23.51 47.77
C ILE A 38 9.04 -24.15 49.18
N GLN A 39 9.81 -23.61 50.11
CA GLN A 39 9.43 -23.56 51.54
C GLN A 39 10.21 -22.47 52.31
N SER A 40 9.47 -21.69 53.10
CA SER A 40 9.91 -20.61 53.98
C SER A 40 10.25 -21.13 55.41
N PRO A 41 10.87 -20.31 56.30
CA PRO A 41 11.85 -20.74 57.31
C PRO A 41 11.28 -20.94 58.73
N PRO A 42 12.14 -21.29 59.71
CA PRO A 42 11.98 -20.79 61.07
C PRO A 42 13.19 -19.98 61.57
N ALA A 43 12.91 -19.17 62.59
CA ALA A 43 13.74 -18.12 63.14
C ALA A 43 14.61 -18.56 64.33
N SER A 44 15.57 -17.67 64.64
CA SER A 44 16.24 -17.44 65.93
C SER A 44 17.44 -18.32 66.27
N GLU A 45 18.63 -17.71 66.33
CA GLU A 45 19.33 -17.56 67.61
C GLU A 45 20.44 -16.49 67.56
N LEU A 46 20.52 -15.78 68.68
CA LEU A 46 21.34 -14.62 68.99
C LEU A 46 22.71 -15.11 69.49
N THR A 47 23.83 -14.70 68.87
CA THR A 47 25.14 -14.72 69.54
C THR A 47 26.15 -13.79 68.85
N THR A 48 26.75 -12.90 69.64
CA THR A 48 27.90 -12.04 69.34
C THR A 48 29.14 -12.55 70.11
N PRO A 49 30.37 -12.06 69.87
CA PRO A 49 31.20 -12.15 68.65
C PRO A 49 32.62 -12.71 69.00
N PRO A 50 33.57 -12.79 68.04
CA PRO A 50 34.94 -12.45 68.39
C PRO A 50 35.56 -11.39 67.46
N GLN A 51 36.35 -10.54 68.10
CA GLN A 51 36.99 -9.34 67.57
C GLN A 51 38.10 -9.68 66.57
N THR A 52 38.11 -9.00 65.43
CA THR A 52 39.32 -8.76 64.63
C THR A 52 39.35 -7.29 64.22
N PRO A 53 40.53 -6.63 64.24
CA PRO A 53 40.62 -5.18 64.09
C PRO A 53 40.52 -4.79 62.62
N ILE A 54 39.42 -4.16 62.21
CA ILE A 54 39.30 -3.54 60.89
C ILE A 54 39.84 -2.11 60.97
N LYS A 55 40.84 -1.87 60.13
CA LYS A 55 41.57 -0.61 59.97
C LYS A 55 40.63 0.47 59.41
N VAL A 56 40.39 1.52 60.20
CA VAL A 56 39.59 2.69 59.78
C VAL A 56 40.35 3.44 58.69
N GLN A 57 39.86 3.39 57.46
CA GLN A 57 40.25 4.31 56.39
C GLN A 57 39.03 5.12 55.92
N SER A 58 39.05 6.38 56.33
CA SER A 58 38.58 7.58 55.60
C SER A 58 37.12 7.62 55.13
N ILE A 59 36.32 8.39 55.88
CA ILE A 59 34.95 8.87 55.56
C ILE A 59 34.95 9.94 54.43
N ALA A 60 36.08 10.19 53.75
CA ALA A 60 36.16 11.26 52.75
C ALA A 60 35.63 10.89 51.35
N HIS A 61 35.43 9.61 51.03
CA HIS A 61 35.02 9.18 49.68
C HIS A 61 33.49 9.16 49.45
N GLU A 62 32.68 9.18 50.49
CA GLU A 62 31.20 9.11 50.36
C GLU A 62 30.55 10.45 50.04
N VAL A 63 31.19 11.57 50.37
CA VAL A 63 30.65 12.92 50.12
C VAL A 63 30.85 13.38 48.66
N GLN A 64 31.74 12.73 47.91
CA GLN A 64 31.97 13.03 46.49
C GLN A 64 31.15 12.16 45.52
N GLN A 65 30.68 10.97 45.93
CA GLN A 65 29.76 10.17 45.10
C GLN A 65 28.30 10.64 45.18
N ALA A 66 27.89 11.32 46.25
CA ALA A 66 26.55 11.90 46.36
C ALA A 66 26.33 13.16 45.48
N LYS A 67 27.40 13.74 44.91
CA LYS A 67 27.31 14.94 44.04
C LYS A 67 27.17 14.64 42.55
N THR A 68 27.30 13.38 42.13
CA THR A 68 27.25 12.99 40.70
C THR A 68 25.94 12.29 40.32
N VAL A 69 25.03 12.01 41.28
CA VAL A 69 23.74 11.32 41.03
C VAL A 69 22.56 12.30 40.78
N LYS A 70 22.81 13.60 40.69
CA LYS A 70 21.77 14.61 40.38
C LYS A 70 21.82 15.15 38.95
N GLN A 71 22.25 14.35 37.99
CA GLN A 71 21.76 14.55 36.62
C GLN A 71 20.40 13.85 36.58
N ALA A 72 19.35 14.58 36.99
CA ALA A 72 17.99 14.14 36.74
C ALA A 72 17.90 13.86 35.23
N LEU A 73 17.67 12.60 34.87
CA LEU A 73 17.33 12.21 33.51
C LEU A 73 16.18 13.11 33.10
N VAL A 74 16.43 14.06 32.18
CA VAL A 74 15.39 14.90 31.61
C VAL A 74 14.56 13.95 30.75
N VAL A 75 13.48 13.41 31.32
CA VAL A 75 12.53 12.60 30.58
C VAL A 75 11.69 13.58 29.76
N GLU A 76 11.67 13.36 28.45
CA GLU A 76 10.84 14.13 27.53
C GLU A 76 9.37 14.06 27.99
N PRO A 77 8.67 15.21 28.08
CA PRO A 77 7.30 15.26 28.59
C PRO A 77 6.34 14.38 27.78
N GLU A 78 6.56 14.25 26.48
CA GLU A 78 5.77 13.42 25.56
C GLU A 78 5.84 11.93 25.92
N VAL A 79 7.01 11.47 26.40
CA VAL A 79 7.20 10.10 26.87
C VAL A 79 6.45 9.88 28.18
N LEU A 80 6.50 10.84 29.10
CA LEU A 80 5.79 10.77 30.38
C LEU A 80 4.28 10.75 30.18
N ASP A 81 3.77 11.56 29.26
CA ASP A 81 2.35 11.58 28.89
C ASP A 81 1.92 10.24 28.28
N ALA A 82 2.74 9.64 27.40
CA ALA A 82 2.46 8.33 26.84
C ALA A 82 2.39 7.22 27.92
N TYR A 83 3.26 7.26 28.93
CA TYR A 83 3.13 6.37 30.10
C TYR A 83 1.84 6.62 30.87
N HIS A 84 1.50 7.89 31.11
CA HIS A 84 0.27 8.27 31.80
C HIS A 84 -0.97 7.75 31.05
N PHE A 85 -1.02 7.91 29.72
CA PHE A 85 -2.08 7.42 28.86
C PHE A 85 -2.19 5.89 28.87
N LEU A 86 -1.06 5.18 28.88
CA LEU A 86 -1.06 3.72 29.02
C LEU A 86 -1.67 3.30 30.37
N PHE A 87 -1.26 3.95 31.47
CA PHE A 87 -1.83 3.68 32.79
C PHE A 87 -3.32 3.95 32.83
N GLN A 88 -3.78 5.09 32.29
CA GLN A 88 -5.21 5.40 32.18
C GLN A 88 -5.96 4.29 31.43
N SER A 89 -5.40 3.81 30.32
CA SER A 89 -6.00 2.75 29.49
C SER A 89 -6.18 1.44 30.26
N TYR A 90 -5.24 1.05 31.14
CA TYR A 90 -5.39 -0.15 31.99
C TYR A 90 -6.58 -0.06 32.95
N TYR A 91 -6.95 1.15 33.38
CA TYR A 91 -8.09 1.39 34.26
C TYR A 91 -9.37 1.77 33.50
N ASN A 92 -9.42 1.54 32.18
CA ASN A 92 -10.52 1.94 31.29
C ASN A 92 -10.83 3.45 31.34
N ILE A 93 -9.83 4.28 31.64
CA ILE A 93 -9.93 5.73 31.55
C ILE A 93 -9.41 6.13 30.17
N PRO A 94 -10.18 6.90 29.37
CA PRO A 94 -9.75 7.27 28.04
C PRO A 94 -8.51 8.18 28.11
N PRO A 95 -7.45 7.89 27.34
CA PRO A 95 -6.28 8.74 27.26
C PRO A 95 -6.65 10.11 26.68
N ALA A 96 -6.00 11.17 27.19
CA ALA A 96 -6.24 12.54 26.75
C ALA A 96 -5.58 12.86 25.40
N ILE A 97 -5.81 12.01 24.40
CA ILE A 97 -5.38 12.25 23.01
C ILE A 97 -6.20 13.40 22.45
N SER A 98 -5.56 14.31 21.74
CA SER A 98 -6.20 15.47 21.13
C SER A 98 -7.33 15.07 20.17
N THR A 99 -8.52 15.62 20.40
CA THR A 99 -9.67 15.52 19.48
C THR A 99 -9.89 16.82 18.69
N THR A 100 -9.01 17.81 18.87
CA THR A 100 -9.09 19.12 18.21
C THR A 100 -7.98 19.36 17.20
N ASP A 101 -6.81 18.77 17.43
CA ASP A 101 -5.63 18.90 16.55
C ASP A 101 -5.18 17.52 16.10
N ILE A 102 -5.32 17.25 14.80
CA ILE A 102 -4.97 15.97 14.16
C ILE A 102 -3.47 15.67 14.28
N HIS A 103 -2.61 16.67 14.13
CA HIS A 103 -1.16 16.47 14.16
C HIS A 103 -0.71 16.04 15.55
N GLN A 104 -1.18 16.75 16.58
CA GLN A 104 -0.93 16.37 17.97
C GLN A 104 -1.52 14.99 18.29
N ALA A 105 -2.73 14.69 17.81
CA ALA A 105 -3.38 13.40 18.03
C ALA A 105 -2.54 12.24 17.48
N VAL A 106 -1.98 12.39 16.28
CA VAL A 106 -1.13 11.38 15.63
C VAL A 106 0.19 11.20 16.37
N GLU A 107 0.82 12.29 16.80
CA GLU A 107 2.07 12.24 17.56
C GLU A 107 1.87 11.53 18.91
N GLN A 108 0.84 11.93 19.66
CA GLN A 108 0.46 11.30 20.93
C GLN A 108 0.11 9.82 20.74
N ALA A 109 -0.66 9.48 19.71
CA ALA A 109 -0.97 8.10 19.35
C ALA A 109 0.29 7.31 19.02
N GLY A 110 1.22 7.88 18.24
CA GLY A 110 2.49 7.25 17.88
C GLY A 110 3.37 6.97 19.09
N MET A 111 3.47 7.93 20.03
CA MET A 111 4.21 7.74 21.27
C MET A 111 3.55 6.72 22.20
N LEU A 112 2.22 6.74 22.33
CA LEU A 112 1.47 5.74 23.08
C LEU A 112 1.65 4.33 22.49
N VAL A 113 1.65 4.19 21.16
CA VAL A 113 1.93 2.90 20.49
C VAL A 113 3.33 2.42 20.82
N LYS A 114 4.35 3.28 20.78
CA LYS A 114 5.73 2.91 21.15
C LYS A 114 5.80 2.38 22.59
N VAL A 115 5.23 3.10 23.55
CA VAL A 115 5.23 2.69 24.97
C VAL A 115 4.42 1.42 25.17
N ALA A 116 3.19 1.34 24.64
CA ALA A 116 2.34 0.16 24.77
C ALA A 116 2.96 -1.10 24.13
N SER A 117 3.76 -0.94 23.08
CA SER A 117 4.51 -2.04 22.45
C SER A 117 5.54 -2.66 23.41
N LEU A 118 6.21 -1.85 24.23
CA LEU A 118 7.19 -2.34 25.22
C LEU A 118 6.55 -3.27 26.25
N TYR A 119 5.27 -3.05 26.56
CA TYR A 119 4.50 -3.81 27.55
C TYR A 119 3.49 -4.78 26.91
N GLN A 120 3.60 -5.04 25.59
CA GLN A 120 2.66 -5.90 24.84
C GLN A 120 1.18 -5.54 25.07
N SER A 121 0.90 -4.26 25.28
CA SER A 121 -0.41 -3.74 25.70
C SER A 121 -1.13 -2.98 24.58
N LEU A 122 -0.71 -3.19 23.33
CA LEU A 122 -1.34 -2.61 22.14
C LEU A 122 -2.84 -2.89 22.02
N PRO A 123 -3.35 -4.11 22.34
CA PRO A 123 -4.79 -4.38 22.28
C PRO A 123 -5.63 -3.47 23.20
N ILE A 124 -5.04 -2.98 24.30
CA ILE A 124 -5.72 -2.16 25.31
C ILE A 124 -5.82 -0.71 24.84
N VAL A 125 -4.73 -0.15 24.28
CA VAL A 125 -4.70 1.26 23.84
C VAL A 125 -5.37 1.48 22.49
N ARG A 126 -5.41 0.45 21.64
CA ARG A 126 -5.88 0.58 20.24
C ARG A 126 -7.29 1.14 20.10
N PRO A 127 -8.32 0.65 20.82
CA PRO A 127 -9.68 1.21 20.71
C PRO A 127 -9.72 2.71 21.01
N HIS A 128 -8.93 3.16 22.00
CA HIS A 128 -8.86 4.58 22.38
C HIS A 128 -8.19 5.45 21.33
N ILE A 129 -7.09 4.95 20.74
CA ILE A 129 -6.41 5.64 19.63
C ILE A 129 -7.33 5.75 18.42
N CYS A 130 -7.94 4.63 18.01
CA CYS A 130 -8.87 4.62 16.88
C CYS A 130 -10.03 5.58 17.11
N TYR A 131 -10.64 5.57 18.29
CA TYR A 131 -11.72 6.50 18.64
C TYR A 131 -11.27 7.96 18.51
N SER A 132 -10.12 8.31 19.08
CA SER A 132 -9.62 9.69 19.09
C SER A 132 -9.28 10.17 17.68
N LEU A 133 -8.64 9.34 16.86
CA LEU A 133 -8.34 9.68 15.47
C LEU A 133 -9.62 9.78 14.62
N LEU A 134 -10.51 8.80 14.70
CA LEU A 134 -11.76 8.80 13.93
C LEU A 134 -12.73 9.91 14.33
N SER A 135 -12.59 10.48 15.53
CA SER A 135 -13.40 11.62 15.98
C SER A 135 -13.22 12.88 15.10
N HIS A 136 -12.09 13.00 14.40
CA HIS A 136 -11.80 14.09 13.45
C HIS A 136 -12.56 13.97 12.12
N GLY A 137 -13.21 12.83 11.84
CA GLY A 137 -14.10 12.65 10.70
C GLY A 137 -13.44 12.91 9.34
N ARG A 138 -14.04 13.77 8.50
CA ARG A 138 -13.55 14.04 7.13
C ARG A 138 -12.15 14.66 7.11
N ASP A 139 -11.82 15.49 8.09
CA ASP A 139 -10.54 16.19 8.15
C ASP A 139 -9.38 15.20 8.33
N LEU A 140 -9.62 14.08 9.04
CA LEU A 140 -8.67 12.97 9.13
C LEU A 140 -8.37 12.39 7.75
N HIS A 141 -9.40 12.03 6.98
CA HIS A 141 -9.22 11.36 5.68
C HIS A 141 -8.53 12.28 4.67
N SER A 142 -8.84 13.57 4.70
CA SER A 142 -8.13 14.59 3.93
C SER A 142 -6.66 14.72 4.35
N ALA A 143 -6.36 14.69 5.66
CA ALA A 143 -4.99 14.69 6.16
C ALA A 143 -4.22 13.41 5.79
N ILE A 144 -4.89 12.24 5.84
CA ILE A 144 -4.33 10.96 5.40
C ILE A 144 -3.97 11.04 3.92
N LEU A 145 -4.86 11.56 3.05
CA LEU A 145 -4.55 11.67 1.62
C LEU A 145 -3.32 12.55 1.35
N GLN A 146 -3.18 13.66 2.10
CA GLN A 146 -2.07 14.59 1.96
C GLN A 146 -0.73 13.99 2.40
N ASN A 147 -0.71 13.25 3.51
CA ASN A 147 0.51 12.69 4.07
C ASN A 147 0.32 11.31 4.71
N PRO A 148 0.02 10.27 3.91
CA PRO A 148 -0.27 8.92 4.39
C PRO A 148 0.81 8.32 5.32
N PRO A 149 2.12 8.51 5.11
CA PRO A 149 3.14 7.92 5.98
C PRO A 149 3.06 8.32 7.46
N HIS A 150 2.42 9.44 7.80
CA HIS A 150 2.18 9.80 9.21
C HIS A 150 1.05 9.01 9.87
N PHE A 151 0.17 8.40 9.07
CA PHE A 151 -1.04 7.73 9.52
C PHE A 151 -0.99 6.21 9.32
N LEU A 152 0.21 5.60 9.31
CA LEU A 152 0.43 4.16 9.07
C LEU A 152 -0.26 3.21 10.08
N LEU A 153 -0.82 3.79 11.13
CA LEU A 153 -1.69 3.12 12.08
C LEU A 153 -3.06 2.76 11.47
N LEU A 154 -3.47 3.45 10.40
CA LEU A 154 -4.75 3.27 9.73
C LEU A 154 -4.57 2.58 8.38
N SER A 155 -5.46 1.65 8.07
CA SER A 155 -5.47 0.91 6.80
C SER A 155 -5.53 1.82 5.57
N GLU A 156 -6.26 2.93 5.67
CA GLU A 156 -6.42 3.92 4.60
C GLU A 156 -5.09 4.55 4.16
N ALA A 157 -4.16 4.79 5.09
CA ALA A 157 -2.83 5.28 4.74
C ALA A 157 -2.12 4.32 3.79
N ILE A 158 -2.18 3.01 4.07
CA ILE A 158 -1.58 1.98 3.22
C ILE A 158 -2.25 1.94 1.84
N ILE A 159 -3.58 2.14 1.76
CA ILE A 159 -4.31 2.21 0.48
C ILE A 159 -3.75 3.33 -0.40
N HIS A 160 -3.59 4.54 0.15
CA HIS A 160 -3.04 5.66 -0.61
C HIS A 160 -1.57 5.46 -0.97
N ILE A 161 -0.78 4.86 -0.09
CA ILE A 161 0.64 4.58 -0.36
C ILE A 161 0.77 3.59 -1.52
N VAL A 162 0.06 2.47 -1.46
CA VAL A 162 0.11 1.43 -2.49
C VAL A 162 -0.43 1.95 -3.82
N GLY A 163 -1.49 2.76 -3.81
CA GLY A 163 -2.04 3.34 -5.03
C GLY A 163 -1.10 4.34 -5.73
N GLN A 164 -0.26 5.06 -4.98
CA GLN A 164 0.72 6.00 -5.55
C GLN A 164 2.07 5.35 -5.90
N ALA A 165 2.36 4.16 -5.36
CA ALA A 165 3.59 3.46 -5.64
C ALA A 165 3.80 3.21 -7.16
N PRO A 166 5.03 3.32 -7.68
CA PRO A 166 6.29 3.47 -6.95
C PRO A 166 6.65 4.91 -6.54
N LEU A 167 5.80 5.90 -6.84
CA LEU A 167 6.06 7.27 -6.41
C LEU A 167 5.99 7.37 -4.88
N TRP A 168 6.84 8.22 -4.33
CA TRP A 168 6.88 8.55 -2.91
C TRP A 168 7.04 10.06 -2.77
N PRO A 169 5.97 10.84 -2.98
CA PRO A 169 6.04 12.29 -3.02
C PRO A 169 6.10 12.94 -1.62
N TRP A 170 6.09 12.14 -0.55
CA TRP A 170 6.03 12.62 0.83
C TRP A 170 7.41 12.89 1.41
N PRO A 171 7.52 13.85 2.36
CA PRO A 171 8.80 14.22 2.96
C PRO A 171 9.37 13.15 3.90
N VAL A 172 8.53 12.27 4.44
CA VAL A 172 8.96 11.19 5.34
C VAL A 172 9.84 10.20 4.58
N SER A 173 11.04 9.89 5.09
CA SER A 173 11.90 8.92 4.44
C SER A 173 11.28 7.53 4.53
N LYS A 174 11.46 6.70 3.49
CA LYS A 174 11.10 5.28 3.55
C LYS A 174 11.86 4.56 4.65
N ASP A 175 13.08 5.00 4.96
CA ASP A 175 13.93 4.39 6.00
C ASP A 175 13.39 4.61 7.42
N ASP A 176 12.55 5.64 7.62
CA ASP A 176 11.91 5.93 8.90
C ASP A 176 10.68 5.02 9.15
N ILE A 177 10.25 4.27 8.12
CA ILE A 177 9.07 3.42 8.21
C ILE A 177 9.45 2.05 8.80
N PRO A 178 8.72 1.55 9.81
CA PRO A 178 8.99 0.23 10.39
C PRO A 178 9.01 -0.87 9.32
N SER A 179 10.01 -1.75 9.36
CA SER A 179 10.23 -2.76 8.32
C SER A 179 9.02 -3.69 8.11
N LYS A 180 8.25 -3.99 9.17
CA LYS A 180 7.01 -4.78 9.07
C LYS A 180 5.97 -4.08 8.18
N VAL A 181 5.84 -2.76 8.29
CA VAL A 181 4.93 -1.94 7.47
C VAL A 181 5.43 -1.83 6.04
N LEU A 182 6.73 -1.64 5.83
CA LEU A 182 7.31 -1.64 4.49
C LEU A 182 7.05 -2.97 3.77
N ARG A 183 7.29 -4.11 4.43
CA ARG A 183 7.00 -5.44 3.86
C ARG A 183 5.51 -5.60 3.50
N LEU A 184 4.60 -5.07 4.32
CA LEU A 184 3.17 -5.06 4.03
C LEU A 184 2.86 -4.22 2.79
N ILE A 185 3.38 -2.99 2.70
CA ILE A 185 3.21 -2.10 1.55
C ILE A 185 3.73 -2.78 0.27
N GLU A 186 4.93 -3.36 0.32
CA GLU A 186 5.53 -4.06 -0.81
C GLU A 186 4.68 -5.25 -1.28
N ARG A 187 4.23 -6.09 -0.35
CA ARG A 187 3.34 -7.22 -0.66
C ARG A 187 2.05 -6.73 -1.33
N LYS A 188 1.37 -5.76 -0.73
CA LYS A 188 0.13 -5.18 -1.28
C LYS A 188 0.36 -4.53 -2.65
N PHE A 189 1.52 -3.90 -2.85
CA PHE A 189 1.88 -3.33 -4.14
C PHE A 189 2.10 -4.39 -5.22
N VAL A 190 2.73 -5.52 -4.90
CA VAL A 190 2.87 -6.65 -5.83
C VAL A 190 1.51 -7.21 -6.23
N ASP A 191 0.62 -7.41 -5.26
CA ASP A 191 -0.74 -7.91 -5.51
C ASP A 191 -1.54 -6.91 -6.38
N PHE A 192 -1.49 -5.63 -6.02
CA PHE A 192 -2.13 -4.54 -6.77
C PHE A 192 -1.62 -4.44 -8.21
N LYS A 193 -0.30 -4.48 -8.40
CA LYS A 193 0.33 -4.46 -9.72
C LYS A 193 -0.10 -5.65 -10.56
N SER A 194 -0.19 -6.84 -9.94
CA SER A 194 -0.62 -8.07 -10.60
C SER A 194 -2.08 -7.96 -11.05
N ALA A 195 -2.98 -7.52 -10.17
CA ALA A 195 -4.38 -7.29 -10.51
C ALA A 195 -4.55 -6.27 -11.66
N LYS A 196 -3.82 -5.15 -11.60
CA LYS A 196 -3.80 -4.15 -12.68
C LYS A 196 -3.29 -4.73 -13.99
N SER A 197 -2.24 -5.55 -13.94
CA SER A 197 -1.68 -6.20 -15.12
C SER A 197 -2.67 -7.15 -15.79
N VAL A 198 -3.39 -7.97 -15.01
CA VAL A 198 -4.41 -8.90 -15.53
C VAL A 198 -5.48 -8.14 -16.30
N VAL A 199 -6.05 -7.08 -15.70
CA VAL A 199 -7.07 -6.25 -16.35
C VAL A 199 -6.50 -5.59 -17.60
N ASN A 200 -5.29 -5.03 -17.55
CA ASN A 200 -4.69 -4.44 -18.74
C ASN A 200 -4.51 -5.47 -19.87
N THR A 201 -4.04 -6.68 -19.57
CA THR A 201 -3.93 -7.75 -20.55
C THR A 201 -5.30 -8.10 -21.16
N GLU A 202 -6.34 -8.18 -20.35
CA GLU A 202 -7.72 -8.42 -20.82
C GLU A 202 -8.22 -7.29 -21.74
N LEU A 203 -7.99 -6.03 -21.37
CA LEU A 203 -8.34 -4.86 -22.17
C LEU A 203 -7.56 -4.82 -23.50
N PHE A 204 -6.24 -5.05 -23.49
CA PHE A 204 -5.41 -5.06 -24.70
C PHE A 204 -5.70 -6.24 -25.64
N THR A 205 -6.21 -7.35 -25.11
CA THR A 205 -6.56 -8.54 -25.91
C THR A 205 -8.07 -8.67 -26.16
N SER A 206 -8.84 -7.64 -25.79
CA SER A 206 -10.29 -7.58 -26.00
C SER A 206 -10.63 -7.60 -27.49
N CYS A 207 -11.78 -8.21 -27.81
CA CYS A 207 -12.19 -8.47 -29.18
C CYS A 207 -13.67 -8.87 -29.17
N LEU A 208 -14.42 -8.48 -30.20
CA LEU A 208 -15.79 -8.93 -30.42
C LEU A 208 -15.82 -10.30 -31.12
N ALA A 209 -16.92 -11.02 -30.96
CA ALA A 209 -17.12 -12.33 -31.56
C ALA A 209 -18.40 -12.34 -32.39
N LYS A 210 -18.37 -13.04 -33.52
CA LYS A 210 -19.54 -13.35 -34.34
C LYS A 210 -19.79 -14.85 -34.27
N GLY A 211 -20.85 -15.24 -33.55
CA GLY A 211 -21.04 -16.65 -33.17
C GLY A 211 -19.94 -17.10 -32.20
N ASN A 212 -19.24 -18.19 -32.55
CA ASN A 212 -18.14 -18.74 -31.72
C ASN A 212 -16.74 -18.27 -32.17
N SER A 213 -16.64 -17.44 -33.21
CA SER A 213 -15.37 -17.00 -33.78
C SER A 213 -15.04 -15.57 -33.34
N ARG A 214 -13.82 -15.38 -32.82
CA ARG A 214 -13.29 -14.06 -32.47
C ARG A 214 -12.93 -13.30 -33.74
N ILE A 215 -13.23 -12.00 -33.77
CA ILE A 215 -12.92 -11.13 -34.90
C ILE A 215 -11.47 -10.65 -34.76
N THR A 216 -10.54 -11.44 -35.27
CA THR A 216 -9.10 -11.09 -35.31
C THR A 216 -8.66 -10.79 -36.74
N ILE A 217 -7.51 -10.12 -36.89
CA ILE A 217 -6.94 -9.83 -38.22
C ILE A 217 -6.71 -11.09 -39.06
N THR A 218 -6.49 -12.25 -38.43
CA THR A 218 -6.25 -13.53 -39.11
C THR A 218 -7.52 -14.27 -39.50
N GLN A 219 -8.68 -13.87 -38.96
CA GLN A 219 -9.98 -14.55 -39.14
C GLN A 219 -11.06 -13.59 -39.65
N ILE A 220 -10.66 -12.44 -40.18
CA ILE A 220 -11.56 -11.39 -40.65
C ILE A 220 -12.17 -11.73 -42.01
N ASP A 221 -13.45 -11.41 -42.17
CA ASP A 221 -14.18 -11.52 -43.43
C ASP A 221 -14.81 -10.16 -43.79
N PRO A 222 -15.25 -9.95 -45.04
CA PRO A 222 -15.82 -8.67 -45.45
C PRO A 222 -17.00 -8.20 -44.57
N GLY A 223 -17.77 -9.12 -43.99
CA GLY A 223 -18.89 -8.81 -43.10
C GLY A 223 -18.54 -8.70 -41.61
N THR A 224 -17.26 -8.75 -41.25
CA THR A 224 -16.75 -8.47 -39.88
C THR A 224 -15.65 -7.42 -39.86
N LEU A 225 -15.20 -6.98 -41.04
CA LEU A 225 -14.15 -5.97 -41.17
C LEU A 225 -14.54 -4.64 -40.52
N ASP A 226 -15.80 -4.23 -40.66
CA ASP A 226 -16.28 -2.99 -40.07
C ASP A 226 -16.25 -3.08 -38.53
N THR A 227 -16.82 -4.14 -37.95
CA THR A 227 -16.73 -4.42 -36.50
C THR A 227 -15.29 -4.43 -35.99
N TRP A 228 -14.37 -5.06 -36.72
CA TRP A 228 -12.96 -5.07 -36.33
C TRP A 228 -12.36 -3.67 -36.25
N VAL A 229 -12.67 -2.79 -37.20
CA VAL A 229 -12.21 -1.39 -37.17
C VAL A 229 -12.75 -0.66 -35.93
N VAL A 230 -14.02 -0.86 -35.56
CA VAL A 230 -14.59 -0.27 -34.33
C VAL A 230 -13.82 -0.75 -33.09
N VAL A 231 -13.50 -2.04 -33.02
CA VAL A 231 -12.64 -2.60 -31.96
C VAL A 231 -11.26 -1.90 -31.95
N GLN A 232 -10.65 -1.70 -33.11
CA GLN A 232 -9.34 -1.02 -33.19
C GLN A 232 -9.41 0.45 -32.80
N MET A 233 -10.50 1.17 -33.09
CA MET A 233 -10.69 2.53 -32.61
C MET A 233 -10.76 2.59 -31.08
N TRP A 234 -11.39 1.59 -30.45
CA TRP A 234 -11.40 1.47 -29.00
C TRP A 234 -10.00 1.16 -28.44
N HIS A 235 -9.25 0.25 -29.07
CA HIS A 235 -7.85 -0.02 -28.69
C HIS A 235 -6.95 1.20 -28.84
N ASP A 236 -7.07 1.96 -29.92
CA ASP A 236 -6.30 3.18 -30.16
C ASP A 236 -6.55 4.23 -29.06
N TRP A 237 -7.83 4.47 -28.72
CA TRP A 237 -8.18 5.36 -27.61
C TRP A 237 -7.60 4.88 -26.28
N PHE A 238 -7.73 3.59 -25.95
CA PHE A 238 -7.21 3.04 -24.70
C PHE A 238 -5.68 3.17 -24.63
N CYS A 239 -4.98 2.87 -25.72
CA CYS A 239 -3.53 3.07 -25.83
C CYS A 239 -3.16 4.55 -25.63
N GLY A 240 -3.93 5.46 -26.22
CA GLY A 240 -3.80 6.90 -26.04
C GLY A 240 -3.93 7.33 -24.58
N ALA A 241 -4.95 6.85 -23.88
CA ALA A 241 -5.21 7.14 -22.47
C ALA A 241 -4.09 6.59 -21.55
N VAL A 242 -3.61 5.37 -21.80
CA VAL A 242 -2.46 4.80 -21.06
C VAL A 242 -1.21 5.63 -21.29
N ARG A 243 -0.95 6.08 -22.53
CA ARG A 243 0.20 6.93 -22.85
C ARG A 243 0.12 8.29 -22.17
N GLU A 244 -1.06 8.89 -22.08
CA GLU A 244 -1.28 10.13 -21.34
C GLU A 244 -0.96 9.96 -19.85
N CYS A 245 -1.46 8.88 -19.22
CA CYS A 245 -1.15 8.56 -17.83
C CYS A 245 0.36 8.42 -17.60
N ASN A 246 1.06 7.71 -18.49
CA ASN A 246 2.51 7.55 -18.42
C ASN A 246 3.23 8.91 -18.57
N THR A 247 2.78 9.75 -19.50
CA THR A 247 3.36 11.08 -19.75
C THR A 247 3.21 11.98 -18.53
N VAL A 248 2.03 11.99 -17.88
CA VAL A 248 1.79 12.76 -16.66
C VAL A 248 2.65 12.25 -15.51
N ARG A 249 2.81 10.93 -15.36
CA ARG A 249 3.70 10.34 -14.36
C ARG A 249 5.15 10.79 -14.55
N GLU A 250 5.67 10.70 -15.77
CA GLU A 250 7.07 11.03 -16.08
C GLU A 250 7.36 12.53 -15.96
N LYS A 251 6.47 13.39 -16.46
CA LYS A 251 6.69 14.84 -16.52
C LYS A 251 6.29 15.58 -15.24
N GLN A 252 5.25 15.11 -14.55
CA GLN A 252 4.67 15.82 -13.41
C GLN A 252 4.83 15.06 -12.09
N GLY A 253 5.29 13.80 -12.11
CA GLY A 253 5.39 12.98 -10.89
C GLY A 253 4.02 12.71 -10.25
N LYS A 254 2.96 12.56 -11.06
CA LYS A 254 1.59 12.30 -10.59
C LYS A 254 1.03 10.99 -11.15
N ILE A 255 0.25 10.28 -10.34
CA ILE A 255 -0.53 9.12 -10.80
C ILE A 255 -1.96 9.56 -11.07
N ILE A 256 -2.43 9.39 -12.31
CA ILE A 256 -3.80 9.73 -12.74
C ILE A 256 -4.55 8.54 -13.37
N GLU A 257 -3.94 7.35 -13.32
CA GLU A 257 -4.48 6.13 -13.93
C GLU A 257 -5.85 5.75 -13.34
N GLY A 258 -6.10 6.11 -12.08
CA GLY A 258 -7.40 5.91 -11.44
C GLY A 258 -8.54 6.63 -12.17
N ASN A 259 -8.29 7.85 -12.64
CA ASN A 259 -9.26 8.62 -13.42
C ASN A 259 -9.62 7.87 -14.71
N MET A 260 -8.61 7.38 -15.44
CA MET A 260 -8.80 6.60 -16.67
C MET A 260 -9.67 5.36 -16.43
N TYR A 261 -9.35 4.54 -15.43
CA TYR A 261 -10.15 3.34 -15.14
C TYR A 261 -11.56 3.68 -14.70
N ARG A 262 -11.78 4.77 -13.94
CA ARG A 262 -13.12 5.24 -13.57
C ARG A 262 -13.94 5.73 -14.77
N VAL A 263 -13.30 6.37 -15.75
CA VAL A 263 -13.93 6.73 -17.03
C VAL A 263 -14.35 5.48 -17.80
N ILE A 264 -13.49 4.45 -17.86
CA ILE A 264 -13.79 3.16 -18.48
C ILE A 264 -14.98 2.49 -17.77
N ALA A 265 -14.97 2.45 -16.44
CA ALA A 265 -16.03 1.84 -15.64
C ALA A 265 -17.39 2.54 -15.83
N ARG A 266 -17.40 3.86 -16.02
CA ARG A 266 -18.63 4.62 -16.30
C ARG A 266 -19.25 4.24 -17.64
N GLY A 267 -18.42 3.97 -18.65
CA GLY A 267 -18.89 3.63 -20.00
C GLY A 267 -19.79 4.70 -20.63
N GLY A 268 -20.60 4.30 -21.62
CA GLY A 268 -21.52 5.21 -22.30
C GLY A 268 -20.79 6.37 -22.99
N GLU A 269 -21.24 7.60 -22.75
CA GLU A 269 -20.71 8.83 -23.36
C GLU A 269 -19.47 9.41 -22.65
N SER A 270 -18.89 8.72 -21.65
CA SER A 270 -17.72 9.22 -20.91
C SER A 270 -16.43 9.25 -21.75
N TYR A 271 -16.38 8.47 -22.83
CA TYR A 271 -15.31 8.45 -23.82
C TYR A 271 -15.81 7.87 -25.14
N LEU A 272 -15.12 8.17 -26.25
CA LEU A 272 -15.49 7.72 -27.60
C LEU A 272 -16.98 7.96 -27.88
N GLN A 273 -17.39 9.23 -27.93
CA GLN A 273 -18.78 9.57 -28.23
C GLN A 273 -19.12 9.13 -29.65
N ILE A 274 -20.32 8.58 -29.85
CA ILE A 274 -20.70 7.98 -31.15
C ILE A 274 -20.60 9.00 -32.30
N GLU A 275 -20.93 10.27 -32.05
CA GLU A 275 -20.83 11.33 -33.06
C GLU A 275 -19.38 11.59 -33.50
N GLU A 276 -18.43 11.53 -32.57
CA GLU A 276 -17.01 11.72 -32.85
C GLU A 276 -16.45 10.53 -33.65
N VAL A 277 -16.84 9.31 -33.28
CA VAL A 277 -16.47 8.09 -33.98
C VAL A 277 -16.99 8.11 -35.43
N LEU A 278 -18.27 8.41 -35.61
CA LEU A 278 -18.88 8.50 -36.95
C LEU A 278 -18.27 9.63 -37.79
N ARG A 279 -17.86 10.75 -37.17
CA ARG A 279 -17.15 11.84 -37.85
C ARG A 279 -15.81 11.36 -38.41
N VAL A 280 -15.07 10.53 -37.67
CA VAL A 280 -13.79 9.94 -38.12
C VAL A 280 -14.00 8.91 -39.24
N LEU A 281 -15.08 8.12 -39.18
CA LEU A 281 -15.37 7.08 -40.18
C LEU A 281 -15.94 7.64 -41.49
N ARG A 282 -16.61 8.81 -41.45
CA ARG A 282 -17.30 9.42 -42.59
C ARG A 282 -16.46 9.51 -43.88
N PRO A 283 -15.18 9.93 -43.86
CA PRO A 283 -14.35 10.00 -45.08
C PRO A 283 -14.08 8.63 -45.71
N TYR A 284 -14.24 7.53 -44.96
CA TYR A 284 -13.97 6.16 -45.38
C TYR A 284 -15.25 5.37 -45.67
N LYS A 285 -16.40 6.05 -45.73
CA LYS A 285 -17.68 5.40 -46.01
C LYS A 285 -17.72 4.90 -47.46
N ALA A 286 -18.15 3.65 -47.63
CA ALA A 286 -18.28 3.02 -48.92
C ALA A 286 -19.33 3.76 -49.79
N GLN A 287 -19.12 3.71 -51.10
CA GLN A 287 -20.16 4.18 -52.03
C GLN A 287 -21.39 3.26 -51.94
N PRO A 288 -22.61 3.81 -52.10
CA PRO A 288 -23.83 3.02 -52.14
C PRO A 288 -23.71 1.88 -53.17
N GLY A 289 -23.92 0.64 -52.73
CA GLY A 289 -23.83 -0.56 -53.59
C GLY A 289 -22.48 -1.27 -53.61
N SER A 290 -21.47 -0.80 -52.88
CA SER A 290 -20.22 -1.54 -52.67
C SER A 290 -20.44 -2.71 -51.70
N SER A 291 -20.13 -3.94 -52.13
CA SER A 291 -20.25 -5.16 -51.32
C SER A 291 -19.04 -5.43 -50.43
N GLY A 292 -18.25 -4.40 -50.14
CA GLY A 292 -17.00 -4.50 -49.38
C GLY A 292 -17.11 -3.91 -47.97
N TRP A 293 -16.01 -3.32 -47.54
CA TRP A 293 -15.87 -2.62 -46.26
C TRP A 293 -16.35 -1.17 -46.35
N GLY A 294 -16.55 -0.55 -45.19
CA GLY A 294 -16.90 0.86 -45.08
C GLY A 294 -18.40 1.12 -45.00
N ASN A 295 -19.19 0.10 -44.68
CA ASN A 295 -20.63 0.18 -44.51
C ASN A 295 -20.95 0.55 -43.05
N TRP A 296 -20.44 1.71 -42.62
CA TRP A 296 -20.59 2.23 -41.26
C TRP A 296 -22.03 2.67 -40.95
N GLU A 297 -22.94 1.73 -40.76
CA GLU A 297 -24.27 2.03 -40.27
C GLU A 297 -24.20 2.47 -38.80
N ARG A 298 -24.83 3.60 -38.48
CA ARG A 298 -24.79 4.18 -37.12
C ARG A 298 -25.12 3.16 -36.04
N LYS A 299 -26.19 2.37 -36.25
CA LYS A 299 -26.67 1.39 -35.29
C LYS A 299 -25.65 0.28 -35.04
N GLU A 300 -24.97 -0.19 -36.08
CA GLU A 300 -23.96 -1.25 -35.97
C GLU A 300 -22.71 -0.75 -35.25
N VAL A 301 -22.22 0.45 -35.61
CA VAL A 301 -21.07 1.07 -34.94
C VAL A 301 -21.37 1.35 -33.47
N GLU A 302 -22.57 1.85 -33.17
CA GLU A 302 -23.02 2.13 -31.80
C GLU A 302 -23.10 0.85 -30.97
N GLU A 303 -23.63 -0.23 -31.56
CA GLU A 303 -23.74 -1.53 -30.89
C GLU A 303 -22.38 -2.19 -30.64
N ASP A 304 -21.49 -2.20 -31.64
CA ASP A 304 -20.12 -2.73 -31.49
C ASP A 304 -19.33 -1.97 -30.43
N LEU A 305 -19.44 -0.64 -30.43
CA LEU A 305 -18.79 0.20 -29.44
C LEU A 305 -19.40 -0.01 -28.04
N ARG A 306 -20.73 -0.16 -27.93
CA ARG A 306 -21.42 -0.48 -26.68
C ARG A 306 -20.90 -1.80 -26.09
N MET A 307 -20.82 -2.86 -26.90
CA MET A 307 -20.30 -4.16 -26.46
C MET A 307 -18.87 -4.06 -25.95
N MET A 308 -18.00 -3.32 -26.64
CA MET A 308 -16.62 -3.09 -26.19
C MET A 308 -16.55 -2.32 -24.86
N LYS A 309 -17.35 -1.26 -24.72
CA LYS A 309 -17.41 -0.45 -23.48
C LYS A 309 -17.95 -1.26 -22.30
N GLU A 310 -18.97 -2.10 -22.51
CA GLU A 310 -19.54 -2.98 -21.47
C GLU A 310 -18.55 -4.05 -21.01
N PHE A 311 -17.84 -4.67 -21.95
CA PHE A 311 -16.75 -5.59 -21.64
C PHE A 311 -15.68 -4.90 -20.79
N ALA A 312 -15.22 -3.72 -21.25
CA ALA A 312 -14.19 -2.97 -20.55
C ALA A 312 -14.62 -2.53 -19.14
N ALA A 313 -15.85 -2.04 -19.00
CA ALA A 313 -16.41 -1.64 -17.71
C ALA A 313 -16.47 -2.82 -16.72
N LYS A 314 -16.83 -4.01 -17.22
CA LYS A 314 -16.81 -5.24 -16.42
C LYS A 314 -15.39 -5.63 -15.99
N ALA A 315 -14.43 -5.57 -16.90
CA ALA A 315 -13.03 -5.94 -16.63
C ALA A 315 -12.40 -5.04 -15.54
N VAL A 316 -12.69 -3.74 -15.55
CA VAL A 316 -12.11 -2.78 -14.59
C VAL A 316 -12.86 -2.70 -13.25
N LYS A 317 -13.99 -3.40 -13.09
CA LYS A 317 -14.90 -3.25 -11.95
C LYS A 317 -14.20 -3.35 -10.61
N GLU A 318 -13.34 -4.35 -10.43
CA GLU A 318 -12.62 -4.56 -9.17
C GLU A 318 -11.52 -3.54 -8.92
N LEU A 319 -10.94 -2.95 -9.99
CA LEU A 319 -9.92 -1.92 -9.85
C LEU A 319 -10.50 -0.58 -9.38
N VAL A 320 -11.75 -0.27 -9.73
CA VAL A 320 -12.36 1.02 -9.41
C VAL A 320 -13.13 1.03 -8.07
N VAL A 321 -13.12 -0.08 -7.33
CA VAL A 321 -13.71 -0.14 -5.99
C VAL A 321 -12.98 0.83 -5.07
N ASN A 322 -13.69 1.82 -4.52
CA ASN A 322 -13.12 2.71 -3.52
C ASN A 322 -13.12 2.02 -2.15
N ARG A 323 -11.94 1.78 -1.58
CA ARG A 323 -11.78 1.30 -0.19
C ARG A 323 -11.24 2.35 0.77
N ALA A 324 -10.97 3.56 0.28
CA ALA A 324 -10.69 4.72 1.11
C ALA A 324 -12.03 5.36 1.55
N MET A 325 -12.00 6.16 2.61
CA MET A 325 -13.19 6.88 3.09
C MET A 325 -13.38 8.19 2.32
N ILE A 326 -12.31 8.77 1.78
CA ILE A 326 -12.41 9.98 0.95
C ILE A 326 -13.14 9.73 -0.38
N ASN A 327 -13.82 10.76 -0.88
CA ASN A 327 -14.46 10.71 -2.18
C ASN A 327 -13.41 10.82 -3.29
N VAL A 328 -13.22 9.74 -4.06
CA VAL A 328 -12.23 9.70 -5.14
C VAL A 328 -12.53 10.64 -6.31
N MET A 329 -13.78 11.07 -6.49
CA MET A 329 -14.20 11.96 -7.58
C MET A 329 -13.94 13.44 -7.29
N GLY A 330 -13.48 13.77 -6.08
CA GLY A 330 -13.36 15.15 -5.61
C GLY A 330 -14.70 15.81 -5.29
N SER A 331 -14.63 16.97 -4.67
CA SER A 331 -15.74 17.91 -4.47
C SER A 331 -15.23 19.33 -4.71
N GLU A 332 -16.05 20.37 -4.54
CA GLU A 332 -15.59 21.76 -4.71
C GLU A 332 -14.39 22.09 -3.81
N ASP A 333 -14.28 21.44 -2.64
CA ASP A 333 -13.23 21.67 -1.64
C ASP A 333 -12.14 20.56 -1.60
N GLU A 334 -12.34 19.44 -2.29
CA GLU A 334 -11.43 18.27 -2.23
C GLU A 334 -10.88 17.90 -3.61
N SER A 335 -9.55 17.77 -3.70
CA SER A 335 -8.88 17.35 -4.93
C SER A 335 -9.23 15.90 -5.28
N GLU A 336 -9.45 15.64 -6.57
CA GLU A 336 -9.69 14.29 -7.09
C GLU A 336 -8.52 13.34 -6.77
N VAL A 337 -8.82 12.12 -6.34
CA VAL A 337 -7.81 11.09 -6.06
C VAL A 337 -7.39 10.42 -7.36
N GLY A 338 -6.28 10.87 -7.93
CA GLY A 338 -5.79 10.40 -9.23
C GLY A 338 -5.41 8.92 -9.32
N HIS A 339 -5.05 8.29 -8.20
CA HIS A 339 -4.70 6.87 -8.14
C HIS A 339 -5.88 5.94 -7.81
N LEU A 340 -5.65 4.64 -7.92
CA LEU A 340 -6.64 3.61 -7.55
C LEU A 340 -6.61 3.37 -6.03
N THR A 341 -7.77 3.16 -5.43
CA THR A 341 -7.96 2.92 -3.99
C THR A 341 -8.57 1.55 -3.70
N CYS A 342 -8.40 0.58 -4.61
CA CYS A 342 -9.00 -0.76 -4.52
C CYS A 342 -8.27 -1.76 -3.63
N VAL A 343 -7.12 -1.36 -3.08
CA VAL A 343 -6.28 -2.20 -2.23
C VAL A 343 -7.02 -2.56 -0.94
N LYS A 344 -7.20 -3.85 -0.68
CA LYS A 344 -7.77 -4.32 0.59
C LYS A 344 -6.66 -4.45 1.62
N VAL A 345 -6.80 -3.77 2.75
CA VAL A 345 -5.93 -3.89 3.91
C VAL A 345 -6.79 -4.36 5.07
N GLU A 346 -6.53 -5.56 5.55
CA GLU A 346 -7.27 -6.13 6.67
C GLU A 346 -6.70 -5.61 8.00
N GLU A 347 -7.56 -5.56 9.00
CA GLU A 347 -7.20 -5.02 10.31
C GLU A 347 -6.09 -5.82 11.00
N ASN A 348 -6.04 -7.14 10.78
CA ASN A 348 -5.00 -8.03 11.31
C ASN A 348 -3.64 -7.89 10.61
N GLU A 349 -3.57 -7.17 9.48
CA GLU A 349 -2.31 -6.89 8.79
C GLU A 349 -1.61 -5.66 9.38
N LEU A 350 -2.33 -4.81 10.12
CA LEU A 350 -1.78 -3.57 10.66
C LEU A 350 -0.66 -3.81 11.69
N PRO A 351 0.36 -2.94 11.72
CA PRO A 351 1.58 -3.15 12.50
C PRO A 351 1.35 -3.28 14.01
N TRP A 352 0.29 -2.68 14.55
CA TRP A 352 -0.04 -2.75 15.97
C TRP A 352 -0.82 -4.01 16.38
N VAL A 353 -1.21 -4.87 15.44
CA VAL A 353 -1.69 -6.21 15.75
C VAL A 353 -0.41 -7.01 15.96
N GLY A 354 -0.03 -7.13 17.24
CA GLY A 354 1.06 -8.01 17.67
C GLY A 354 0.89 -9.36 16.98
N GLU A 355 1.99 -9.97 16.57
CA GLU A 355 1.92 -11.36 16.14
C GLU A 355 1.43 -12.17 17.33
N VAL A 356 0.16 -12.59 17.29
CA VAL A 356 -0.17 -13.88 17.86
C VAL A 356 0.61 -14.83 16.96
N GLU A 357 1.82 -15.18 17.37
CA GLU A 357 2.48 -16.36 16.84
C GLU A 357 1.45 -17.47 17.00
N ASN A 358 0.79 -17.85 15.91
CA ASN A 358 -0.03 -19.05 15.86
C ASN A 358 0.96 -20.22 15.97
N GLY A 359 1.36 -20.50 17.20
CA GLY A 359 1.97 -21.76 17.57
C GLY A 359 0.88 -22.81 17.62
N GLU A 360 0.55 -23.39 16.46
CA GLU A 360 0.06 -24.75 16.33
C GLU A 360 0.71 -25.45 15.13
#